data_AF-A0A561TSW6-F1
#
_entry.id   AF-A0A561TSW6-F1
#
_cell.length_a   1.000
_cell.length_b   1.000
_cell.length_c   1.000
_cell.angle_alpha   90.00
_cell.angle_beta   90.00
_cell.angle_gamma   90.00
#
_symmetry.space_group_name_H-M   'P 1'
#
loop_
_entity.id
_entity.type
_entity.pdbx_description
1 polymer ?
#
loop_
_entity_poly.entity_id
_entity_poly.type
_entity_poly.pdbx_seq_one_letter_code
_entity_poly.pdbx_strand_id
1 'polypeptide(L)'
;MADREGAAAGTPPWIVAACPVDPELAAQVADLSLLDWADFDLTEAATTALGWPSTGDLPGPLGERCHTPAGHLVHGEGCFSLPFAYEYFVDPAGELATDPWAGRPGWQCRADPPPGALDARLDAVAATFSALIGPPDHDVVHHPGGPARGRRWRHRIWRRGDNLLAVARGQDPLCYAPFEHAFVRIQPLPAHAPLPPTVELPDFLG
;
A
#
# COMPACT_ATOMS: atom_id res chain seq x y z
N MET A 1 -11.07 49.12 15.79
CA MET A 1 -9.72 48.54 15.88
C MET A 1 -9.86 47.09 16.29
N ALA A 2 -10.02 46.22 15.30
CA ALA A 2 -9.87 44.77 15.40
C ALA A 2 -9.70 44.30 13.96
N ASP A 3 -8.49 44.51 13.43
CA ASP A 3 -8.03 43.91 12.19
C ASP A 3 -8.08 42.40 12.39
N ARG A 4 -9.08 41.75 11.77
CA ARG A 4 -8.94 40.35 11.39
C ARG A 4 -8.08 40.34 10.13
N GLU A 5 -6.77 40.37 10.34
CA GLU A 5 -5.83 39.97 9.30
C GLU A 5 -6.23 38.58 8.84
N GLY A 6 -6.71 38.51 7.59
CA GLY A 6 -6.85 37.25 6.88
C GLY A 6 -5.47 36.65 6.76
N ALA A 7 -5.18 35.67 7.62
CA ALA A 7 -4.08 34.75 7.38
C ALA A 7 -4.33 34.17 5.99
N ALA A 8 -3.42 34.48 5.06
CA ALA A 8 -3.41 33.81 3.77
C ALA A 8 -3.36 32.31 4.07
N ALA A 9 -4.46 31.60 3.81
CA ALA A 9 -4.50 30.16 3.90
C ALA A 9 -3.53 29.64 2.83
N GLY A 10 -2.28 29.39 3.25
CA GLY A 10 -1.30 28.73 2.40
C GLY A 10 -1.90 27.40 1.94
N THR A 11 -1.65 27.03 0.68
CA THR A 11 -2.03 25.71 0.19
C THR A 11 -1.46 24.66 1.15
N PRO A 12 -2.29 23.76 1.71
CA PRO A 12 -1.78 22.73 2.62
C PRO A 12 -0.69 21.92 1.91
N PRO A 13 0.42 21.59 2.59
CA PRO A 13 1.53 20.89 1.97
C PRO A 13 1.07 19.51 1.50
N TRP A 14 1.47 19.13 0.29
CA TRP A 14 1.30 17.77 -0.22
C TRP A 14 2.42 16.90 0.34
N ILE A 15 2.09 15.79 0.97
CA ILE A 15 3.05 14.90 1.60
C ILE A 15 3.03 13.55 0.89
N VAL A 16 4.23 13.05 0.58
CA VAL A 16 4.43 11.62 0.32
C VAL A 16 5.17 11.01 1.51
N ALA A 17 4.50 10.12 2.22
CA ALA A 17 5.12 9.27 3.25
C ALA A 17 5.48 7.93 2.62
N ALA A 18 6.68 7.41 2.88
CA ALA A 18 7.10 6.13 2.34
C ALA A 18 7.91 5.32 3.34
N CYS A 19 7.66 4.01 3.36
CA CYS A 19 8.49 3.01 4.02
C CYS A 19 9.12 2.14 2.92
N PRO A 20 10.46 2.09 2.78
CA PRO A 20 11.09 1.39 1.67
C PRO A 20 10.88 -0.14 1.71
N VAL A 21 10.43 -0.71 0.59
CA VAL A 21 10.48 -2.16 0.36
C VAL A 21 11.84 -2.49 -0.26
N ASP A 22 12.76 -2.99 0.57
CA ASP A 22 14.08 -3.43 0.12
C ASP A 22 14.03 -4.84 -0.51
N PRO A 23 15.13 -5.32 -1.12
CA PRO A 23 15.16 -6.65 -1.74
C PRO A 23 14.91 -7.81 -0.77
N GLU A 24 15.27 -7.67 0.50
CA GLU A 24 15.07 -8.73 1.51
C GLU A 24 13.57 -8.85 1.84
N LEU A 25 12.91 -7.73 2.14
CA LEU A 25 11.48 -7.70 2.38
C LEU A 25 10.69 -8.17 1.14
N ALA A 26 11.11 -7.76 -0.06
CA ALA A 26 10.49 -8.22 -1.30
C ALA A 26 10.61 -9.74 -1.48
N ALA A 27 11.77 -10.33 -1.16
CA ALA A 27 11.97 -11.78 -1.20
C ALA A 27 11.07 -12.50 -0.19
N GLN A 28 11.01 -12.00 1.06
CA GLN A 28 10.12 -12.54 2.09
C GLN A 28 8.65 -12.52 1.64
N VAL A 29 8.17 -11.41 1.08
CA VAL A 29 6.81 -11.29 0.55
C VAL A 29 6.58 -12.22 -0.66
N ALA A 30 7.58 -12.38 -1.53
CA ALA A 30 7.50 -13.28 -2.68
C ALA A 30 7.39 -14.76 -2.24
N ASP A 31 8.04 -15.15 -1.15
CA ASP A 31 7.91 -16.49 -0.56
C ASP A 31 6.55 -16.65 0.13
N LEU A 32 6.12 -15.66 0.91
CA LEU A 32 4.79 -15.64 1.53
C LEU A 32 3.65 -15.72 0.50
N SER A 33 3.85 -15.20 -0.72
CA SER A 33 2.86 -15.27 -1.81
C SER A 33 2.54 -16.69 -2.29
N LEU A 34 3.33 -17.70 -1.89
CA LEU A 34 3.11 -19.10 -2.23
C LEU A 34 2.31 -19.87 -1.17
N LEU A 35 2.05 -19.26 -0.01
CA LEU A 35 1.30 -19.90 1.07
C LEU A 35 -0.21 -19.86 0.80
N ASP A 36 -0.95 -20.77 1.43
CA ASP A 36 -2.40 -20.67 1.46
C ASP A 36 -2.83 -19.56 2.42
N TRP A 37 -3.23 -18.41 1.88
CA TRP A 37 -3.65 -17.25 2.69
C TRP A 37 -5.03 -17.42 3.33
N ALA A 38 -5.76 -18.49 3.02
CA ALA A 38 -6.95 -18.89 3.77
C ALA A 38 -6.60 -19.65 5.07
N ASP A 39 -5.37 -20.19 5.18
CA ASP A 39 -4.87 -20.83 6.39
C ASP A 39 -4.21 -19.79 7.31
N PHE A 40 -4.96 -19.37 8.33
CA PHE A 40 -4.50 -18.35 9.28
C PHE A 40 -3.27 -18.81 10.08
N ASP A 41 -3.28 -20.06 10.55
CA ASP A 41 -2.20 -20.61 11.40
C ASP A 41 -0.91 -20.73 10.60
N LEU A 42 -1.01 -21.17 9.34
CA LEU A 42 0.13 -21.23 8.42
C LEU A 42 0.73 -19.84 8.18
N THR A 43 -0.12 -18.85 7.86
CA THR A 43 0.35 -17.48 7.60
C THR A 43 0.94 -16.83 8.85
N GLU A 44 0.36 -17.08 10.03
CA GLU A 44 0.89 -16.55 11.31
C GLU A 44 2.23 -17.17 11.68
N ALA A 45 2.38 -18.49 11.53
CA ALA A 45 3.63 -19.17 11.80
C ALA A 45 4.75 -18.66 10.86
N ALA A 46 4.42 -18.44 9.58
CA ALA A 46 5.36 -17.94 8.59
C ALA A 46 5.82 -16.51 8.90
N THR A 47 4.91 -15.57 9.18
CA THR A 47 5.29 -14.20 9.52
C THR A 47 6.05 -14.12 10.86
N THR A 48 5.67 -14.95 11.84
CA THR A 48 6.41 -15.05 13.11
C THR A 48 7.84 -15.54 12.90
N ALA A 49 8.05 -16.53 12.02
CA ALA A 49 9.39 -17.03 11.68
C ALA A 49 10.27 -15.97 10.99
N LEU A 50 9.66 -15.01 10.30
CA LEU A 50 10.33 -13.84 9.72
C LEU A 50 10.61 -12.72 10.75
N GLY A 51 10.20 -12.91 12.00
CA GLY A 51 10.35 -11.92 13.06
C GLY A 51 9.36 -10.76 12.95
N TRP A 52 8.20 -10.98 12.33
CA TRP A 52 7.16 -9.96 12.19
C TRP A 52 6.17 -10.08 13.37
N PRO A 53 6.29 -9.26 14.42
CA PRO A 53 5.44 -9.39 15.61
C PRO A 53 3.95 -9.24 15.26
N SER A 54 3.16 -10.25 15.64
CA SER A 54 1.71 -10.25 15.57
C SER A 54 1.12 -9.25 16.57
N THR A 55 0.00 -8.61 16.22
CA THR A 55 -0.79 -7.80 17.15
C THR A 55 -1.70 -8.65 18.05
N GLY A 56 -1.70 -9.97 17.85
CA GLY A 56 -2.52 -10.94 18.57
C GLY A 56 -3.92 -11.08 17.98
N ASP A 57 -4.88 -11.52 18.82
CA ASP A 57 -6.27 -11.78 18.42
C ASP A 57 -7.04 -10.53 17.96
N LEU A 58 -6.51 -9.34 18.25
CA LEU A 58 -7.09 -8.06 17.85
C LEU A 58 -6.15 -7.32 16.90
N PRO A 59 -6.70 -6.66 15.86
CA PRO A 59 -5.91 -5.75 15.05
C PRO A 59 -5.27 -4.64 15.91
N GLY A 60 -4.09 -4.20 15.50
CA GLY A 60 -3.38 -3.08 16.11
C GLY A 60 -4.13 -1.75 15.96
N PRO A 61 -3.59 -0.65 16.51
CA PRO A 61 -4.25 0.65 16.54
C PRO A 61 -4.65 1.22 15.17
N LEU A 62 -4.01 0.76 14.09
CA LEU A 62 -4.32 1.14 12.71
C LEU A 62 -4.92 -0.02 11.91
N GLY A 63 -5.45 -1.05 12.58
CA GLY A 63 -6.03 -2.22 11.93
C GLY A 63 -4.98 -3.15 11.29
N GLU A 64 -3.71 -3.02 11.66
CA GLU A 64 -2.64 -3.91 11.23
C GLU A 64 -2.69 -5.24 12.00
N ARG A 65 -2.37 -6.35 11.32
CA ARG A 65 -2.25 -7.68 11.90
C ARG A 65 -0.85 -7.95 12.45
N CYS A 66 0.18 -7.39 11.80
CA CYS A 66 1.56 -7.52 12.24
C CYS A 66 2.42 -6.38 11.70
N HIS A 67 3.65 -6.29 12.21
CA HIS A 67 4.65 -5.33 11.74
C HIS A 67 5.87 -6.03 11.17
N THR A 68 6.45 -5.48 10.10
CA THR A 68 7.78 -5.92 9.68
C THR A 68 8.87 -5.27 10.55
N PRO A 69 10.08 -5.84 10.67
CA PRO A 69 11.20 -5.21 11.37
C PRO A 69 11.55 -3.82 10.83
N ALA A 70 11.29 -3.57 9.55
CA ALA A 70 11.50 -2.28 8.90
C ALA A 70 10.41 -1.24 9.25
N GLY A 71 9.34 -1.62 9.94
CA GLY A 71 8.28 -0.71 10.39
C GLY A 71 7.06 -0.61 9.45
N HIS A 72 6.94 -1.52 8.48
CA HIS A 72 5.70 -1.62 7.71
C HIS A 72 4.57 -2.17 8.57
N LEU A 73 3.36 -1.70 8.27
CA LEU A 73 2.12 -2.20 8.85
C LEU A 73 1.51 -3.18 7.84
N VAL A 74 1.31 -4.43 8.23
CA VAL A 74 0.67 -5.44 7.39
C VAL A 74 -0.79 -5.55 7.80
N HIS A 75 -1.71 -5.39 6.86
CA HIS A 75 -3.16 -5.47 7.07
C HIS A 75 -3.76 -6.69 6.35
N GLY A 76 -5.01 -7.00 6.69
CA GLY A 76 -5.82 -8.01 6.01
C GLY A 76 -6.10 -9.25 6.85
N GLU A 77 -7.34 -9.75 6.75
CA GLU A 77 -7.77 -11.06 7.25
C GLU A 77 -8.06 -11.94 6.02
N GLY A 78 -7.43 -13.11 5.92
CA GLY A 78 -7.51 -13.95 4.71
C GLY A 78 -6.84 -13.36 3.46
N CYS A 79 -6.08 -12.27 3.62
CA CYS A 79 -5.25 -11.66 2.58
C CYS A 79 -4.07 -10.94 3.22
N PHE A 80 -3.13 -10.51 2.39
CA PHE A 80 -1.97 -9.70 2.78
C PHE A 80 -2.07 -8.33 2.13
N SER A 81 -1.93 -7.26 2.89
CA SER A 81 -1.75 -5.91 2.35
C SER A 81 -0.61 -5.21 3.08
N LEU A 82 0.42 -4.80 2.35
CA LEU A 82 1.59 -4.08 2.82
C LEU A 82 1.67 -2.73 2.11
N PRO A 83 1.05 -1.68 2.66
CA PRO A 83 1.29 -0.32 2.22
C PRO A 83 2.76 0.05 2.40
N PHE A 84 3.30 0.74 1.39
CA PHE A 84 4.69 1.21 1.42
C PHE A 84 4.83 2.69 1.06
N ALA A 85 3.78 3.32 0.52
CA ALA A 85 3.76 4.76 0.34
C ALA A 85 2.34 5.31 0.39
N TYR A 86 2.21 6.53 0.91
CA TYR A 86 0.97 7.29 1.00
C TYR A 86 1.19 8.67 0.40
N GLU A 87 0.18 9.19 -0.28
CA GLU A 87 0.15 10.52 -0.86
C GLU A 87 -1.11 11.25 -0.36
N TYR A 88 -0.92 12.39 0.31
CA TYR A 88 -1.99 13.09 1.04
C TYR A 88 -1.67 14.56 1.32
N PHE A 89 -2.64 15.30 1.86
CA PHE A 89 -2.44 16.67 2.36
C PHE A 89 -2.70 16.72 3.87
N VAL A 90 -1.92 17.54 4.59
CA VAL A 90 -2.21 17.89 5.99
C VAL A 90 -2.85 19.27 6.02
N ASP A 91 -4.06 19.36 6.54
CA ASP A 91 -4.79 20.61 6.76
C ASP A 91 -5.03 20.79 8.26
N PRO A 92 -4.37 21.76 8.93
CA PRO A 92 -4.57 22.03 10.35
C PRO A 92 -6.02 22.35 10.74
N ALA A 93 -6.85 22.79 9.78
CA ALA A 93 -8.27 23.05 9.98
C ALA A 93 -9.17 21.88 9.49
N GLY A 94 -8.58 20.85 8.90
CA GLY A 94 -9.26 19.69 8.32
C GLY A 94 -9.19 18.44 9.20
N GLU A 95 -9.67 17.33 8.66
CA GLU A 95 -9.72 16.04 9.36
C GLU A 95 -8.33 15.45 9.63
N LEU A 96 -7.37 15.73 8.75
CA LEU A 96 -5.97 15.37 8.95
C LEU A 96 -5.15 16.60 9.37
N ALA A 97 -5.25 16.95 10.65
CA ALA A 97 -4.54 18.09 11.22
C ALA A 97 -3.03 17.83 11.43
N THR A 98 -2.61 16.56 11.49
CA THR A 98 -1.19 16.17 11.67
C THR A 98 -0.81 15.01 10.76
N ASP A 99 0.46 14.96 10.38
CA ASP A 99 1.03 13.84 9.63
C ASP A 99 0.97 12.54 10.46
N PRO A 100 0.21 11.51 10.01
CA PRO A 100 0.03 10.28 10.76
C PRO A 100 1.23 9.32 10.67
N TRP A 101 2.14 9.56 9.73
CA TRP A 101 3.33 8.76 9.46
C TRP A 101 4.60 9.38 10.05
N ALA A 102 4.58 10.67 10.39
CA ALA A 102 5.68 11.37 11.01
C ALA A 102 6.14 10.67 12.31
N GLY A 103 7.44 10.35 12.38
CA GLY A 103 8.06 9.71 13.54
C GLY A 103 7.78 8.21 13.68
N ARG A 104 7.03 7.59 12.75
CA ARG A 104 6.87 6.14 12.74
C ARG A 104 8.15 5.45 12.26
N PRO A 105 8.56 4.33 12.86
CA PRO A 105 9.74 3.57 12.42
C PRO A 105 9.66 3.21 10.92
N GLY A 106 10.76 3.43 10.18
CA GLY A 106 10.84 3.13 8.74
C GLY A 106 10.19 4.15 7.81
N TRP A 107 9.23 4.93 8.29
CA TRP A 107 8.50 5.91 7.49
C TRP A 107 9.26 7.23 7.34
N GLN A 108 9.34 7.71 6.09
CA GLN A 108 9.94 8.98 5.73
C GLN A 108 8.91 9.84 5.04
N CYS A 109 8.62 11.01 5.62
CA CYS A 109 7.67 11.96 5.08
C CYS A 109 8.41 13.07 4.32
N ARG A 110 7.97 13.34 3.10
CA ARG A 110 8.47 14.44 2.28
C ARG A 110 7.33 15.37 1.91
N ALA A 111 7.42 16.61 2.37
CA ALA A 111 6.55 17.69 1.91
C ALA A 111 6.96 18.16 0.51
N ASP A 112 5.97 18.50 -0.30
CA ASP A 112 6.04 18.98 -1.68
C ASP A 112 7.04 18.19 -2.56
N PRO A 113 6.89 16.86 -2.64
CA PRO A 113 7.72 16.03 -3.49
C PRO A 113 7.50 16.40 -4.97
N PRO A 114 8.49 16.11 -5.84
CA PRO A 114 8.32 16.33 -7.28
C PRO A 114 7.12 15.54 -7.82
N PRO A 115 6.43 16.05 -8.85
CA PRO A 115 5.35 15.32 -9.49
C PRO A 115 5.75 13.89 -9.89
N GLY A 116 4.88 12.91 -9.63
CA GLY A 116 5.14 11.50 -9.92
C GLY A 116 6.01 10.77 -8.88
N ALA A 117 6.31 11.38 -7.72
CA ALA A 117 7.08 10.72 -6.67
C ALA A 117 6.47 9.40 -6.19
N LEU A 118 5.15 9.32 -6.02
CA LEU A 118 4.47 8.07 -5.66
C LEU A 118 4.60 7.01 -6.77
N ASP A 119 4.41 7.41 -8.03
CA ASP A 119 4.52 6.49 -9.17
C ASP A 119 5.95 5.94 -9.31
N ALA A 120 6.96 6.77 -9.08
CA ALA A 120 8.36 6.33 -9.08
C ALA A 120 8.65 5.29 -7.99
N ARG A 121 8.00 5.40 -6.82
CA ARG A 121 8.11 4.39 -5.75
C ARG A 121 7.44 3.08 -6.16
N LEU A 122 6.25 3.16 -6.73
CA LEU A 122 5.53 2.00 -7.25
C LEU A 122 6.33 1.27 -8.33
N ASP A 123 6.93 2.01 -9.27
CA ASP A 123 7.79 1.46 -10.31
C ASP A 123 9.06 0.80 -9.73
N ALA A 124 9.68 1.39 -8.71
CA ALA A 124 10.85 0.82 -8.06
C ALA A 124 10.52 -0.49 -7.33
N VAL A 125 9.45 -0.54 -6.55
CA VAL A 125 9.02 -1.76 -5.84
C VAL A 125 8.66 -2.86 -6.84
N ALA A 126 7.92 -2.52 -7.89
CA ALA A 126 7.58 -3.48 -8.94
C ALA A 126 8.82 -4.02 -9.65
N ALA A 127 9.83 -3.19 -9.91
CA ALA A 127 11.09 -3.64 -10.50
C ALA A 127 11.83 -4.63 -9.58
N THR A 128 11.81 -4.41 -8.27
CA THR A 128 12.37 -5.35 -7.27
C THR A 128 11.67 -6.72 -7.36
N PHE A 129 10.33 -6.75 -7.38
CA PHE A 129 9.61 -8.02 -7.57
C PHE A 129 9.89 -8.64 -8.93
N SER A 130 9.91 -7.86 -10.01
CA SER A 130 10.24 -8.39 -11.33
C SER A 130 11.61 -9.04 -11.42
N ALA A 131 12.60 -8.49 -10.71
CA ALA A 131 13.93 -9.07 -10.64
C ALA A 131 13.96 -10.40 -9.88
N LEU A 132 13.06 -10.60 -8.91
CA LEU A 132 12.98 -11.80 -8.07
C LEU A 132 12.15 -12.92 -8.71
N ILE A 133 10.99 -12.58 -9.28
CA ILE A 133 9.98 -13.57 -9.70
C ILE A 133 9.62 -13.49 -11.19
N GLY A 134 10.34 -12.67 -11.97
CA GLY A 134 10.10 -12.51 -13.41
C GLY A 134 9.09 -11.40 -13.74
N PRO A 135 8.83 -11.16 -15.04
CA PRO A 135 7.90 -10.11 -15.46
C PRO A 135 6.47 -10.38 -14.95
N PRO A 136 5.65 -9.34 -14.73
CA PRO A 136 4.25 -9.52 -14.33
C PRO A 136 3.44 -10.17 -15.45
N ASP A 137 2.45 -10.99 -15.06
CA ASP A 137 1.45 -11.56 -15.98
C ASP A 137 0.53 -10.46 -16.53
N HIS A 138 0.24 -9.46 -15.71
CA HIS A 138 -0.49 -8.25 -16.12
C HIS A 138 0.25 -7.00 -15.67
N ASP A 139 0.56 -6.11 -16.62
CA ASP A 139 0.95 -4.72 -16.37
C ASP A 139 -0.14 -3.82 -16.94
N VAL A 140 -0.97 -3.30 -16.05
CA VAL A 140 -2.23 -2.66 -16.39
C VAL A 140 -2.19 -1.20 -15.98
N VAL A 141 -2.61 -0.33 -16.89
CA VAL A 141 -2.87 1.08 -16.60
C VAL A 141 -4.37 1.28 -16.52
N HIS A 142 -4.88 1.38 -15.30
CA HIS A 142 -6.28 1.67 -15.02
C HIS A 142 -6.53 3.18 -15.01
N HIS A 143 -7.69 3.59 -15.52
CA HIS A 143 -8.20 4.94 -15.42
C HIS A 143 -9.48 4.89 -14.57
N PRO A 144 -9.44 5.29 -13.29
CA PRO A 144 -10.67 5.39 -12.51
C PRO A 144 -11.58 6.41 -13.20
N GLY A 145 -12.67 5.92 -13.79
CA GLY A 145 -13.52 6.70 -14.68
C GLY A 145 -14.15 7.91 -13.97
N GLY A 146 -13.70 9.11 -14.32
CA GLY A 146 -14.35 10.36 -13.95
C GLY A 146 -13.53 11.60 -14.35
N PRO A 147 -14.15 12.65 -14.91
CA PRO A 147 -13.44 13.86 -15.37
C PRO A 147 -12.74 14.64 -14.24
N ALA A 148 -13.05 14.37 -12.97
CA ALA A 148 -12.42 15.00 -11.81
C ALA A 148 -11.12 14.29 -11.34
N ARG A 149 -10.83 13.07 -11.81
CA ARG A 149 -9.71 12.24 -11.32
C ARG A 149 -8.93 11.62 -12.48
N GLY A 150 -8.46 12.44 -13.42
CA GLY A 150 -7.66 12.03 -14.59
C GLY A 150 -6.29 11.37 -14.30
N ARG A 151 -6.12 10.73 -13.15
CA ARG A 151 -4.91 10.01 -12.74
C ARG A 151 -4.94 8.59 -13.32
N ARG A 152 -3.78 8.11 -13.72
CA ARG A 152 -3.58 6.73 -14.22
C ARG A 152 -3.07 5.89 -13.07
N TRP A 153 -3.74 4.79 -12.75
CA TRP A 153 -3.27 3.83 -11.76
C TRP A 153 -2.55 2.70 -12.47
N ARG A 154 -1.33 2.38 -12.02
CA ARG A 154 -0.56 1.25 -12.55
C ARG A 154 -0.64 0.09 -11.59
N HIS A 155 -1.04 -1.07 -12.10
CA HIS A 155 -1.11 -2.32 -11.35
C HIS A 155 -0.25 -3.35 -12.05
N ARG A 156 0.66 -3.96 -11.31
CA ARG A 156 1.49 -5.08 -11.78
C ARG A 156 1.17 -6.30 -10.97
N ILE A 157 0.83 -7.37 -11.67
CA ILE A 157 0.22 -8.55 -11.06
C ILE A 157 0.98 -9.79 -11.54
N TRP A 158 1.31 -10.63 -10.57
CA TRP A 158 1.93 -11.93 -10.78
C TRP A 158 1.00 -13.00 -10.22
N ARG A 159 0.83 -14.09 -10.96
CA ARG A 159 0.23 -15.32 -10.45
C ARG A 159 1.26 -16.07 -9.62
N ARG A 160 0.86 -16.47 -8.42
CA ARG A 160 1.72 -17.14 -7.42
C ARG A 160 0.95 -18.31 -6.82
N GLY A 161 0.97 -19.45 -7.52
CA GLY A 161 0.19 -20.63 -7.12
C GLY A 161 -1.30 -20.33 -7.09
N ASP A 162 -1.92 -20.53 -5.94
CA ASP A 162 -3.34 -20.22 -5.65
C ASP A 162 -3.54 -18.78 -5.14
N ASN A 163 -2.60 -17.88 -5.40
CA ASN A 163 -2.70 -16.46 -5.12
C ASN A 163 -2.36 -15.62 -6.35
N LEU A 164 -2.74 -14.35 -6.29
CA LEU A 164 -2.00 -13.29 -6.97
C LEU A 164 -1.17 -12.49 -5.98
N LEU A 165 -0.06 -11.97 -6.47
CA LEU A 165 0.70 -10.90 -5.87
C LEU A 165 0.50 -9.65 -6.74
N ALA A 166 0.17 -8.51 -6.13
CA ALA A 166 0.02 -7.25 -6.83
C ALA A 166 0.90 -6.17 -6.21
N VAL A 167 1.56 -5.38 -7.05
CA VAL A 167 2.09 -4.06 -6.69
C VAL A 167 1.17 -3.04 -7.35
N ALA A 168 0.43 -2.31 -6.53
CA ALA A 168 -0.71 -1.53 -6.99
C ALA A 168 -0.83 -0.19 -6.26
N ARG A 169 -1.70 0.66 -6.82
CA ARG A 169 -2.15 1.91 -6.26
C ARG A 169 -3.66 1.83 -6.05
N GLY A 170 -4.14 2.38 -4.94
CA GLY A 170 -5.56 2.46 -4.63
C GLY A 170 -5.86 3.59 -3.67
N GLN A 171 -7.12 3.67 -3.27
CA GLN A 171 -7.51 4.50 -2.14
C GLN A 171 -7.30 3.70 -0.86
N ASP A 172 -6.81 4.34 0.19
CA ASP A 172 -6.67 3.67 1.49
C ASP A 172 -8.06 3.37 2.07
N PRO A 173 -8.44 2.09 2.27
CA PRO A 173 -9.75 1.73 2.83
C PRO A 173 -9.90 2.17 4.30
N LEU A 174 -8.79 2.51 4.96
CA LEU A 174 -8.77 2.88 6.38
C LEU A 174 -8.82 4.38 6.63
N CYS A 175 -8.94 5.22 5.59
CA CYS A 175 -9.03 6.67 5.76
C CYS A 175 -10.25 7.31 5.10
N TYR A 176 -10.92 8.19 5.85
CA TYR A 176 -11.98 9.07 5.37
C TYR A 176 -11.44 10.26 4.55
N ALA A 177 -10.15 10.56 4.65
CA ALA A 177 -9.47 11.54 3.80
C ALA A 177 -9.06 10.90 2.46
N PRO A 178 -8.88 11.68 1.37
CA PRO A 178 -8.50 11.17 0.06
C PRO A 178 -7.02 10.75 0.02
N PHE A 179 -6.63 9.78 0.85
CA PHE A 179 -5.31 9.16 0.79
C PHE A 179 -5.27 8.22 -0.39
N GLU A 180 -4.33 8.49 -1.29
CA GLU A 180 -3.90 7.52 -2.26
C GLU A 180 -2.70 6.79 -1.67
N HIS A 181 -2.67 5.47 -1.80
CA HIS A 181 -1.55 4.68 -1.30
C HIS A 181 -1.04 3.72 -2.38
N ALA A 182 0.22 3.34 -2.24
CA ALA A 182 0.84 2.26 -3.00
C ALA A 182 1.14 1.11 -2.04
N PHE A 183 0.79 -0.10 -2.48
CA PHE A 183 0.81 -1.28 -1.64
C PHE A 183 1.25 -2.52 -2.41
N VAL A 184 1.76 -3.50 -1.66
CA VAL A 184 1.91 -4.87 -2.11
C VAL A 184 0.76 -5.70 -1.53
N ARG A 185 0.02 -6.44 -2.36
CA ARG A 185 -1.11 -7.27 -1.90
C ARG A 185 -0.92 -8.72 -2.32
N ILE A 186 -1.18 -9.65 -1.41
CA ILE A 186 -1.40 -11.06 -1.75
C ILE A 186 -2.88 -11.34 -1.54
N GLN A 187 -3.53 -11.81 -2.60
CA GLN A 187 -4.96 -12.11 -2.58
C GLN A 187 -5.17 -13.54 -3.09
N PRO A 188 -5.91 -14.39 -2.35
CA PRO A 188 -6.30 -15.70 -2.83
C PRO A 188 -6.96 -15.64 -4.20
N LEU A 189 -6.47 -16.46 -5.12
CA LEU A 189 -7.01 -16.65 -6.46
C LEU A 189 -6.61 -18.05 -6.94
N PRO A 190 -7.55 -19.01 -6.98
CA PRO A 190 -7.25 -20.38 -7.39
C PRO A 190 -6.45 -20.44 -8.68
N ALA A 191 -5.49 -21.36 -8.77
CA ALA A 191 -4.53 -21.45 -9.87
C ALA A 191 -5.20 -21.54 -11.26
N HIS A 192 -6.40 -22.14 -11.30
CA HIS A 192 -7.21 -22.31 -12.52
C HIS A 192 -8.18 -21.15 -12.80
N ALA A 193 -8.42 -20.28 -11.82
CA ALA A 193 -9.29 -19.12 -12.01
C ALA A 193 -8.60 -18.10 -12.94
N PRO A 194 -9.31 -17.44 -13.86
CA PRO A 194 -8.72 -16.37 -14.65
C PRO A 194 -8.27 -15.21 -13.75
N LEU A 195 -7.28 -14.44 -14.21
CA LEU A 195 -6.96 -13.17 -13.55
C LEU A 195 -8.15 -12.21 -13.72
N PRO A 196 -8.48 -11.38 -12.70
CA PRO A 196 -9.60 -10.46 -12.81
C PRO A 196 -9.43 -9.49 -13.99
N PRO A 197 -10.52 -9.15 -14.71
CA PRO A 197 -10.50 -8.12 -15.73
C PRO A 197 -9.98 -6.78 -15.18
N THR A 198 -9.27 -6.00 -16.01
CA THR A 198 -8.72 -4.67 -15.65
C THR A 198 -9.72 -3.72 -14.98
N VAL A 199 -11.00 -3.80 -15.37
CA VAL A 199 -12.06 -2.94 -14.83
C VAL A 199 -12.48 -3.36 -13.41
N GLU A 200 -12.29 -4.62 -13.04
CA GLU A 200 -12.68 -5.19 -11.74
C GLU A 200 -11.50 -5.21 -10.75
N LEU A 201 -10.27 -4.98 -11.21
CA LEU A 201 -9.07 -4.97 -10.37
C LEU A 201 -9.16 -4.03 -9.16
N PRO A 202 -9.71 -2.80 -9.25
CA PRO A 202 -9.83 -1.93 -8.08
C PRO A 202 -10.71 -2.54 -6.98
N ASP A 203 -11.85 -3.13 -7.34
CA ASP A 203 -12.78 -3.73 -6.38
C ASP A 203 -12.20 -5.02 -5.80
N PHE A 204 -11.48 -5.78 -6.63
CA PHE A 204 -10.83 -7.02 -6.22
C PHE A 204 -9.61 -6.79 -5.30
N LEU A 205 -8.89 -5.68 -5.51
CA LEU A 205 -7.74 -5.27 -4.70
C LEU A 205 -8.09 -4.26 -3.59
N GLY A 206 -9.37 -3.87 -3.49
CA GLY A 206 -9.90 -2.89 -2.53
C GLY A 206 -10.26 -3.49 -1.18
#